data_AF-A0A4P5U0D7-F1
#
_entry.id   AF-A0A4P5U0D7-F1
#
_cell.length_a   1.000
_cell.length_b   1.000
_cell.length_c   1.000
_cell.angle_alpha   90.00
_cell.angle_beta   90.00
_cell.angle_gamma   90.00
#
_symmetry.space_group_name_H-M   'P 1'
#
loop_
_entity.id
_entity.type
_entity.pdbx_description
1 polymer ?
#
loop_
_entity_poly.entity_id
_entity_poly.type
_entity_poly.pdbx_seq_one_letter_code
_entity_poly.pdbx_strand_id
1 'polypeptide(L)'
;MAVSPTVTFSDNLPGIANLSTGSLRFTLNFSEAVTGLEASDLGVSNGTLLSVDAGADSSIYTVSVSPALGVASGKIGLTLKAGAVTDASGNQNLAASNSAQAIDTVAPAAPKPVPVLGFSFMSNPQVTIQTSMGTMVAELYPSQAPITAANMLTYASTGFYTGTLFHRVIPGFMDQGGGYTASGYKTPTYAAITLESNNGLSNLRGTLAMARTAVADSATSQFFINQADNLFLNYSSATSPGYAVFGKVLAGLDVVDSIAGVARNNSDKPLTDITITSLQQTATGSALLASSSSLSVSGLEPGAAWSYSLNGGSTWLAGSGTNLALPAGSYAANTIQIKQIDAAGNASTGSFSMALTYNTAALVSAELLAYSWKAHTLLDDVSLSNGSFSQATTANGAASLEAVKGQALTLSASRAIPGAEATATSAAVNLQDAIAILKMIVGLEVNGTGKALSPYQALAADYDGNGLVQLTDAIGVLKHVVGLTAPEPVWRFVNELDATVPSKTTLSPGVAQTSINASLSASSPVKVGLVGYLTGDVDGSFAGATSSSSLTKTYFDALVDAHRTELSLAQFGVY
;
A
#
# COMPACT_ATOMS: atom_id res chain seq x y z
N MET A 1 70.13 22.17 29.11
CA MET A 1 68.96 21.85 29.94
C MET A 1 68.17 20.80 29.19
N ALA A 2 67.89 19.65 29.80
CA ALA A 2 67.01 18.66 29.19
C ALA A 2 65.58 19.22 29.16
N VAL A 3 64.86 19.00 28.07
CA VAL A 3 63.53 19.57 27.82
C VAL A 3 62.53 18.43 28.01
N SER A 4 61.35 18.71 28.56
CA SER A 4 60.28 17.70 28.64
C SER A 4 59.92 17.15 27.25
N PRO A 5 59.62 15.84 27.14
CA PRO A 5 59.16 15.26 25.89
C PRO A 5 57.83 15.90 25.48
N THR A 6 57.75 16.32 24.22
CA THR A 6 56.53 16.83 23.59
C THR A 6 55.93 15.75 22.70
N VAL A 7 54.62 15.80 22.42
CA VAL A 7 53.94 14.80 21.59
C VAL A 7 53.15 15.47 20.48
N THR A 8 53.15 14.84 19.31
CA THR A 8 52.25 15.15 18.21
C THR A 8 51.38 13.94 17.89
N PHE A 9 50.14 14.20 17.49
CA PHE A 9 49.17 13.18 17.14
C PHE A 9 48.95 13.19 15.63
N SER A 10 48.97 12.00 15.03
CA SER A 10 48.40 11.76 13.71
C SER A 10 47.48 10.54 13.77
N ASP A 11 46.65 10.34 12.76
CA ASP A 11 45.84 9.14 12.61
C ASP A 11 46.03 8.52 11.22
N ASN A 12 45.51 7.31 11.06
CA ASN A 12 45.58 6.55 9.82
C ASN A 12 44.43 6.83 8.85
N LEU A 13 43.53 7.78 9.15
CA LEU A 13 42.29 7.96 8.41
C LEU A 13 42.09 9.41 7.95
N PRO A 14 42.25 9.71 6.65
CA PRO A 14 41.81 11.00 6.14
C PRO A 14 40.28 11.11 6.18
N GLY A 15 39.73 12.24 6.62
CA GLY A 15 38.30 12.56 6.54
C GLY A 15 37.50 12.21 7.80
N ILE A 16 36.35 11.55 7.62
CA ILE A 16 35.39 11.25 8.69
C ILE A 16 35.46 9.74 9.02
N ALA A 17 35.64 9.41 10.30
CA ALA A 17 35.66 8.05 10.80
C ALA A 17 34.25 7.48 10.94
N ASN A 18 34.07 6.23 10.53
CA ASN A 18 32.82 5.50 10.70
C ASN A 18 33.06 4.05 11.19
N LEU A 19 32.03 3.20 11.23
CA LEU A 19 32.19 1.81 11.69
C LEU A 19 32.78 0.88 10.64
N SER A 20 32.70 1.26 9.36
CA SER A 20 33.22 0.48 8.23
C SER A 20 34.69 0.74 7.93
N THR A 21 35.28 1.82 8.44
CA THR A 21 36.69 2.20 8.21
C THR A 21 37.72 1.29 8.88
N GLY A 22 37.30 0.28 9.65
CA GLY A 22 38.18 -0.60 10.42
C GLY A 22 38.73 0.08 11.68
N SER A 23 39.83 -0.43 12.24
CA SER A 23 40.45 0.13 13.45
C SER A 23 41.10 1.49 13.17
N LEU A 24 40.51 2.56 13.72
CA LEU A 24 41.14 3.87 13.80
C LEU A 24 42.35 3.80 14.73
N ARG A 25 43.50 4.24 14.24
CA ARG A 25 44.78 4.20 14.95
C ARG A 25 45.40 5.58 14.99
N PHE A 26 45.61 6.08 16.20
CA PHE A 26 46.39 7.28 16.44
C PHE A 26 47.86 6.91 16.63
N THR A 27 48.75 7.64 15.97
CA THR A 27 50.19 7.58 16.21
C THR A 27 50.59 8.77 17.07
N LEU A 28 51.16 8.48 18.24
CA LEU A 28 51.77 9.46 19.13
C LEU A 28 53.25 9.48 18.81
N ASN A 29 53.73 10.61 18.28
CA ASN A 29 55.15 10.83 18.00
C ASN A 29 55.71 11.78 19.06
N PHE A 30 56.53 11.25 19.94
CA PHE A 30 57.24 12.02 20.95
C PHE A 30 58.50 12.66 20.35
N SER A 31 58.93 13.80 20.88
CA SER A 31 60.14 14.50 20.42
C SER A 31 61.44 13.74 20.72
N GLU A 32 61.38 12.69 21.54
CA GLU A 32 62.48 11.83 21.95
C GLU A 32 61.97 10.48 22.46
N ALA A 33 62.88 9.57 22.80
CA ALA A 33 62.55 8.27 23.37
C ALA A 33 61.92 8.41 24.77
N VAL A 34 60.80 7.71 25.00
CA VAL A 34 60.07 7.76 26.27
C VAL A 34 59.64 6.37 26.75
N THR A 35 59.40 6.25 28.06
CA THR A 35 58.90 5.03 28.70
C THR A 35 57.71 5.32 29.62
N GLY A 36 56.92 4.28 29.93
CA GLY A 36 55.89 4.33 30.97
C GLY A 36 54.45 4.58 30.48
N LEU A 37 54.20 4.71 29.17
CA LEU A 37 52.84 4.94 28.67
C LEU A 37 51.94 3.73 28.90
N GLU A 38 50.86 3.90 29.66
CA GLU A 38 49.82 2.89 29.86
C GLU A 38 48.47 3.32 29.27
N ALA A 39 47.57 2.35 29.05
CA ALA A 39 46.20 2.62 28.60
C ALA A 39 45.44 3.55 29.57
N SER A 40 45.75 3.47 30.87
CA SER A 40 45.11 4.31 31.89
C SER A 40 45.50 5.79 31.78
N ASP A 41 46.59 6.12 31.08
CA ASP A 41 47.05 7.49 30.85
C ASP A 41 46.33 8.21 29.72
N LEU A 42 45.51 7.47 28.97
CA LEU A 42 44.76 7.98 27.84
C LEU A 42 43.28 8.11 28.16
N GLY A 43 42.70 9.24 27.77
CA GLY A 43 41.25 9.44 27.75
C GLY A 43 40.74 9.48 26.32
N VAL A 44 39.63 8.79 26.04
CA VAL A 44 38.97 8.79 24.71
C VAL A 44 37.56 9.33 24.82
N SER A 45 37.20 10.30 23.96
CA SER A 45 35.83 10.78 23.77
C SER A 45 35.27 10.33 22.42
N ASN A 46 33.97 10.04 22.36
CA ASN A 46 33.27 9.52 21.16
C ASN A 46 33.92 8.24 20.58
N GLY A 47 34.57 7.46 21.44
CA GLY A 47 35.16 6.18 21.08
C GLY A 47 35.57 5.39 22.31
N THR A 48 36.02 4.16 22.09
CA THR A 48 36.53 3.25 23.12
C THR A 48 37.98 2.91 22.80
N LEU A 49 38.86 3.06 23.79
CA LEU A 49 40.26 2.62 23.68
C LEU A 49 40.31 1.08 23.55
N LEU A 50 41.04 0.58 22.56
CA LEU A 50 41.20 -0.86 22.31
C LEU A 50 42.59 -1.35 22.73
N SER A 51 43.64 -0.68 22.27
CA SER A 51 45.03 -1.04 22.56
C SER A 51 45.95 0.17 22.59
N VAL A 52 47.07 0.01 23.30
CA VAL A 52 48.23 0.90 23.27
C VAL A 52 49.44 0.04 23.00
N ASP A 53 50.07 0.24 21.86
CA ASP A 53 51.15 -0.59 21.36
C ASP A 53 52.40 0.27 21.17
N ALA A 54 53.50 -0.09 21.84
CA ALA A 54 54.79 0.56 21.63
C ALA A 54 55.32 0.22 20.22
N GLY A 55 55.85 1.23 19.53
CA GLY A 55 56.54 1.05 18.26
C GLY A 55 57.92 0.41 18.42
N ALA A 56 58.55 0.07 17.30
CA ALA A 56 59.95 -0.37 17.29
C ALA A 56 60.91 0.75 17.75
N ASP A 57 60.51 2.00 17.56
CA ASP A 57 61.15 3.19 18.12
C ASP A 57 60.41 3.59 19.41
N SER A 58 61.12 3.72 20.52
CA SER A 58 60.59 4.14 21.82
C SER A 58 60.02 5.56 21.86
N SER A 59 60.15 6.34 20.79
CA SER A 59 59.49 7.64 20.61
C SER A 59 58.11 7.54 19.95
N ILE A 60 57.69 6.35 19.52
CA ILE A 60 56.46 6.15 18.75
C ILE A 60 55.54 5.15 19.46
N TYR A 61 54.28 5.54 19.66
CA TYR A 61 53.22 4.65 20.16
C TYR A 61 52.02 4.67 19.23
N THR A 62 51.37 3.52 19.08
CA THR A 62 50.11 3.39 18.33
C THR A 62 48.97 3.13 19.30
N VAL A 63 47.89 3.89 19.17
CA VAL A 63 46.70 3.80 20.01
C VAL A 63 45.51 3.44 19.14
N SER A 64 44.92 2.27 19.35
CA SER A 64 43.75 1.81 18.60
C SER A 64 42.47 2.25 19.30
N VAL A 65 41.54 2.85 18.57
CA VAL A 65 40.24 3.34 19.07
C VAL A 65 39.10 2.79 18.20
N SER A 66 38.03 2.33 18.84
CA SER A 66 36.75 2.04 18.18
C SER A 66 35.84 3.26 18.25
N PRO A 67 35.34 3.81 17.12
CA PRO A 67 34.36 4.89 17.11
C PRO A 67 33.08 4.52 17.89
N ALA A 68 32.47 5.47 18.61
CA ALA A 68 31.21 5.25 19.31
C ALA A 68 30.04 5.07 18.34
N LEU A 69 29.11 4.17 18.67
CA LEU A 69 27.89 3.93 17.89
C LEU A 69 26.90 5.10 18.01
N GLY A 70 26.22 5.44 16.92
CA GLY A 70 25.10 6.39 16.94
C GLY A 70 25.50 7.87 16.98
N VAL A 71 26.73 8.20 16.60
CA VAL A 71 27.23 9.59 16.57
C VAL A 71 27.09 10.13 15.15
N ALA A 72 26.14 11.04 14.92
CA ALA A 72 25.91 11.64 13.58
C ALA A 72 26.89 12.78 13.25
N SER A 73 27.49 13.40 14.26
CA SER A 73 28.53 14.41 14.08
C SER A 73 29.33 14.59 15.35
N GLY A 74 30.64 14.73 15.22
CA GLY A 74 31.53 15.00 16.34
C GLY A 74 32.99 14.83 15.97
N LYS A 75 33.85 14.82 16.99
CA LYS A 75 35.25 14.43 16.86
C LYS A 75 35.60 13.36 17.89
N ILE A 76 36.46 12.43 17.49
CA ILE A 76 37.15 11.54 18.42
C ILE A 76 38.29 12.34 19.04
N GLY A 77 38.27 12.42 20.36
CA GLY A 77 39.29 13.08 21.17
C GLY A 77 40.10 12.02 21.89
N LEU A 78 41.42 12.15 21.84
CA LEU A 78 42.43 11.36 22.52
C LEU A 78 43.24 12.34 23.34
N THR A 79 43.24 12.12 24.65
CA THR A 79 43.96 12.94 25.62
C THR A 79 45.06 12.10 26.25
N LEU A 80 46.22 12.71 26.44
CA LEU A 80 47.36 12.17 27.17
C LEU A 80 47.51 12.99 28.47
N LYS A 81 47.50 12.30 29.62
CA LYS A 81 47.71 12.95 30.92
C LYS A 81 49.11 13.57 31.03
N ALA A 82 49.24 14.62 31.83
CA ALA A 82 50.56 15.09 32.24
C ALA A 82 51.26 14.02 33.10
N GLY A 83 52.55 13.79 32.86
CA GLY A 83 53.31 12.75 33.57
C GLY A 83 53.08 11.31 33.11
N ALA A 84 52.36 11.11 31.99
CA ALA A 84 52.12 9.79 31.41
C ALA A 84 53.38 9.09 30.90
N VAL A 85 54.40 9.85 30.47
CA VAL A 85 55.65 9.30 29.97
C VAL A 85 56.86 10.04 30.54
N THR A 86 57.98 9.34 30.65
CA THR A 86 59.26 9.87 31.15
C THR A 86 60.39 9.62 30.15
N ASP A 87 61.24 10.62 29.92
CA ASP A 87 62.44 10.52 29.08
C ASP A 87 63.63 9.87 29.84
N ALA A 88 64.78 9.73 29.16
CA ALA A 88 66.00 9.19 29.78
C ALA A 88 66.62 10.10 30.86
N SER A 89 66.28 11.39 30.86
CA SER A 89 66.74 12.39 31.84
C SER A 89 65.79 12.52 33.05
N GLY A 90 64.67 11.78 33.08
CA GLY A 90 63.67 11.82 34.13
C GLY A 90 62.61 12.92 33.97
N ASN A 91 62.56 13.65 32.85
CA ASN A 91 61.54 14.67 32.63
C ASN A 91 60.23 14.04 32.15
N GLN A 92 59.12 14.61 32.63
CA GLN A 92 57.77 14.17 32.32
C GLN A 92 57.14 15.02 31.22
N ASN A 93 56.24 14.42 30.43
CA ASN A 93 55.44 15.15 29.45
C ASN A 93 54.38 16.06 30.10
N LEU A 94 54.00 17.13 29.39
CA LEU A 94 52.79 17.90 29.71
C LEU A 94 51.54 17.22 29.14
N ALA A 95 50.36 17.57 29.67
CA ALA A 95 49.10 17.09 29.13
C ALA A 95 48.94 17.53 27.67
N ALA A 96 48.42 16.64 26.84
CA ALA A 96 48.22 16.89 25.41
C ALA A 96 46.91 16.27 24.94
N SER A 97 46.34 16.78 23.86
CA SER A 97 45.10 16.26 23.30
C SER A 97 45.08 16.41 21.79
N ASN A 98 44.52 15.42 21.09
CA ASN A 98 44.11 15.62 19.70
C ASN A 98 42.67 16.17 19.66
N SER A 99 42.31 16.83 18.56
CA SER A 99 40.94 17.27 18.29
C SER A 99 40.72 17.40 16.78
N ALA A 100 41.18 16.39 16.03
CA ALA A 100 41.23 16.42 14.58
C ALA A 100 40.23 15.44 13.92
N GLN A 101 40.16 14.20 14.40
CA GLN A 101 39.42 13.14 13.70
C GLN A 101 37.91 13.34 13.82
N ALA A 102 37.26 13.74 12.73
CA ALA A 102 35.79 13.77 12.65
C ALA A 102 35.22 12.35 12.73
N ILE A 103 34.02 12.20 13.28
CA ILE A 103 33.28 10.93 13.39
C ILE A 103 31.85 11.12 12.92
N ASP A 104 31.38 10.14 12.15
CA ASP A 104 29.99 9.91 11.83
C ASP A 104 29.75 8.40 11.67
N THR A 105 29.01 7.81 12.60
CA THR A 105 28.67 6.38 12.63
C THR A 105 27.18 6.13 12.36
N VAL A 106 26.43 7.14 11.92
CA VAL A 106 25.01 7.04 11.64
C VAL A 106 24.82 6.95 10.13
N ALA A 107 24.17 5.88 9.66
CA ALA A 107 23.84 5.77 8.24
C ALA A 107 22.77 6.79 7.83
N PRO A 108 22.83 7.30 6.58
CA PRO A 108 21.75 8.10 6.01
C PRO A 108 20.44 7.30 6.04
N ALA A 109 19.30 7.97 6.13
CA ALA A 109 18.01 7.28 6.01
C ALA A 109 17.94 6.51 4.68
N ALA A 110 17.35 5.32 4.64
CA ALA A 110 17.32 4.55 3.40
C ALA A 110 16.49 5.29 2.31
N PRO A 111 17.00 5.37 1.07
CA PRO A 111 16.31 6.04 -0.02
C PRO A 111 15.10 5.22 -0.48
N LYS A 112 14.10 5.86 -1.10
CA LYS A 112 12.89 5.18 -1.58
C LYS A 112 12.71 5.41 -3.08
N PRO A 113 12.62 4.34 -3.90
CA PRO A 113 12.09 4.44 -5.26
C PRO A 113 10.60 4.78 -5.20
N VAL A 114 10.22 5.86 -5.87
CA VAL A 114 8.86 6.39 -5.92
C VAL A 114 8.33 6.36 -7.35
N PRO A 115 7.13 5.81 -7.57
CA PRO A 115 6.40 5.98 -8.83
C PRO A 115 6.15 7.47 -9.13
N VAL A 116 6.53 7.94 -10.31
CA VAL A 116 6.16 9.29 -10.78
C VAL A 116 4.72 9.31 -11.33
N LEU A 117 4.16 10.49 -11.58
CA LEU A 117 2.88 10.59 -12.32
C LEU A 117 3.01 9.89 -13.69
N GLY A 118 2.03 9.06 -14.07
CA GLY A 118 2.04 8.26 -15.30
C GLY A 118 2.16 6.74 -15.11
N PHE A 119 2.14 6.26 -13.86
CA PHE A 119 1.96 4.85 -13.55
C PHE A 119 0.49 4.47 -13.68
N SER A 120 0.19 3.41 -14.43
CA SER A 120 -1.11 2.73 -14.38
C SER A 120 -0.92 1.47 -13.56
N PHE A 121 -1.51 1.42 -12.37
CA PHE A 121 -1.43 0.21 -11.56
C PHE A 121 -2.44 -0.81 -12.10
N MET A 122 -1.95 -1.97 -12.55
CA MET A 122 -2.81 -3.08 -12.96
C MET A 122 -3.43 -3.77 -11.74
N SER A 123 -2.81 -3.63 -10.57
CA SER A 123 -3.36 -4.08 -9.30
C SER A 123 -2.83 -3.32 -8.10
N ASN A 124 -3.73 -3.06 -7.15
CA ASN A 124 -3.38 -2.45 -5.89
C ASN A 124 -2.73 -3.48 -4.96
N PRO A 125 -1.66 -3.09 -4.25
CA PRO A 125 -1.08 -3.95 -3.24
C PRO A 125 -1.98 -4.03 -2.01
N GLN A 126 -1.97 -5.18 -1.36
CA GLN A 126 -2.69 -5.40 -0.10
C GLN A 126 -1.71 -5.71 1.02
N VAL A 127 -2.03 -5.23 2.21
CA VAL A 127 -1.34 -5.57 3.45
C VAL A 127 -2.30 -6.28 4.40
N THR A 128 -1.79 -7.30 5.08
CA THR A 128 -2.49 -7.93 6.20
C THR A 128 -1.87 -7.42 7.50
N ILE A 129 -2.72 -6.88 8.37
CA ILE A 129 -2.39 -6.36 9.69
C ILE A 129 -2.91 -7.38 10.71
N GLN A 130 -2.02 -8.20 11.25
CA GLN A 130 -2.34 -9.11 12.35
C GLN A 130 -2.09 -8.40 13.68
N THR A 131 -3.08 -8.45 14.56
CA THR A 131 -3.02 -7.84 15.89
C THR A 131 -3.34 -8.87 16.97
N SER A 132 -3.10 -8.51 18.23
CA SER A 132 -3.56 -9.29 19.38
C SER A 132 -5.09 -9.39 19.50
N MET A 133 -5.85 -8.62 18.71
CA MET A 133 -7.32 -8.61 18.72
C MET A 133 -7.96 -9.21 17.46
N GLY A 134 -7.15 -9.61 16.46
CA GLY A 134 -7.64 -10.14 15.20
C GLY A 134 -6.86 -9.63 14.00
N THR A 135 -7.32 -10.03 12.82
CA THR A 135 -6.66 -9.75 11.54
C THR A 135 -7.49 -8.78 10.71
N MET A 136 -6.81 -7.80 10.11
CA MET A 136 -7.37 -6.89 9.12
C MET A 136 -6.64 -7.07 7.79
N VAL A 137 -7.36 -6.92 6.67
CA VAL A 137 -6.78 -6.83 5.33
C VAL A 137 -7.08 -5.45 4.78
N ALA A 138 -6.06 -4.73 4.33
CA ALA A 138 -6.20 -3.41 3.73
C ALA A 138 -5.61 -3.39 2.31
N GLU A 139 -6.34 -2.78 1.38
CA GLU A 139 -5.86 -2.42 0.05
C GLU A 139 -5.24 -1.03 0.09
N LEU A 140 -4.13 -0.82 -0.62
CA LEU A 140 -3.46 0.48 -0.73
C LEU A 140 -3.67 1.08 -2.12
N TYR A 141 -3.59 2.41 -2.22
CA TYR A 141 -3.95 3.19 -3.41
C TYR A 141 -2.74 3.92 -4.03
N PRO A 142 -1.78 3.19 -4.62
CA PRO A 142 -0.56 3.80 -5.14
C PRO A 142 -0.78 4.68 -6.38
N SER A 143 -1.94 4.61 -7.05
CA SER A 143 -2.31 5.57 -8.11
C SER A 143 -2.61 6.97 -7.58
N GLN A 144 -3.21 7.07 -6.39
CA GLN A 144 -3.60 8.33 -5.75
C GLN A 144 -2.55 8.81 -4.76
N ALA A 145 -1.89 7.89 -4.06
CA ALA A 145 -0.90 8.16 -3.03
C ALA A 145 0.37 7.32 -3.22
N PRO A 146 1.10 7.48 -4.34
CA PRO A 146 2.26 6.65 -4.68
C PRO A 146 3.37 6.68 -3.63
N ILE A 147 3.69 7.85 -3.06
CA ILE A 147 4.74 7.99 -2.03
C ILE A 147 4.29 7.31 -0.74
N THR A 148 3.03 7.52 -0.35
CA THR A 148 2.47 7.06 0.92
C THR A 148 2.27 5.54 0.94
N ALA A 149 1.72 4.98 -0.14
CA ALA A 149 1.58 3.53 -0.31
C ALA A 149 2.95 2.85 -0.35
N ALA A 150 3.90 3.37 -1.14
CA ALA A 150 5.26 2.83 -1.19
C ALA A 150 5.95 2.88 0.18
N ASN A 151 5.73 3.95 0.95
CA ASN A 151 6.23 4.09 2.30
C ASN A 151 5.70 3.00 3.24
N MET A 152 4.39 2.74 3.26
CA MET A 152 3.84 1.66 4.11
C MET A 152 4.40 0.29 3.69
N LEU A 153 4.46 0.00 2.40
CA LEU A 153 5.01 -1.28 1.90
C LEU A 153 6.49 -1.47 2.25
N THR A 154 7.26 -0.38 2.25
CA THR A 154 8.66 -0.39 2.65
C THR A 154 8.81 -0.73 4.15
N TYR A 155 8.02 -0.10 5.02
CA TYR A 155 8.01 -0.45 6.44
C TYR A 155 7.48 -1.86 6.70
N ALA A 156 6.51 -2.33 5.92
CA ALA A 156 5.96 -3.69 6.01
C ALA A 156 7.02 -4.74 5.62
N SER A 157 7.70 -4.55 4.48
CA SER A 157 8.70 -5.50 3.97
C SER A 157 9.94 -5.62 4.85
N THR A 158 10.24 -4.60 5.66
CA THR A 158 11.33 -4.65 6.67
C THR A 158 10.91 -5.20 8.03
N GLY A 159 9.63 -5.55 8.21
CA GLY A 159 9.11 -6.01 9.50
C GLY A 159 9.05 -4.93 10.58
N PHE A 160 9.13 -3.65 10.21
CA PHE A 160 9.17 -2.53 11.16
C PHE A 160 7.95 -2.50 12.08
N TYR A 161 6.77 -2.86 11.58
CA TYR A 161 5.54 -2.80 12.36
C TYR A 161 5.40 -3.91 13.41
N THR A 162 6.18 -4.99 13.32
CA THR A 162 6.14 -6.08 14.30
C THR A 162 6.47 -5.55 15.70
N GLY A 163 5.58 -5.84 16.66
CA GLY A 163 5.68 -5.39 18.04
C GLY A 163 5.27 -3.94 18.27
N THR A 164 4.83 -3.21 17.22
CA THR A 164 4.27 -1.86 17.41
C THR A 164 2.82 -1.94 17.92
N LEU A 165 2.33 -0.84 18.49
CA LEU A 165 1.03 -0.77 19.15
C LEU A 165 0.06 0.14 18.38
N PHE A 166 -1.23 -0.19 18.44
CA PHE A 166 -2.28 0.83 18.40
C PHE A 166 -2.26 1.58 19.73
N HIS A 167 -1.57 2.71 19.74
CA HIS A 167 -1.18 3.43 20.96
C HIS A 167 -2.13 4.58 21.30
N ARG A 168 -3.06 4.90 20.39
CA ARG A 168 -4.10 5.91 20.58
C ARG A 168 -5.37 5.49 19.85
N VAL A 169 -6.46 5.28 20.58
CA VAL A 169 -7.74 4.81 20.03
C VAL A 169 -8.88 5.69 20.52
N ILE A 170 -9.71 6.17 19.61
CA ILE A 170 -10.80 7.11 19.92
C ILE A 170 -12.08 6.65 19.22
N PRO A 171 -13.06 6.10 19.97
CA PRO A 171 -14.39 5.76 19.47
C PRO A 171 -15.09 6.92 18.77
N GLY A 172 -15.75 6.61 17.67
CA GLY A 172 -16.36 7.55 16.73
C GLY A 172 -15.34 8.34 15.91
N PHE A 173 -14.04 8.04 16.01
CA PHE A 173 -13.00 8.81 15.35
C PHE A 173 -11.97 7.93 14.63
N MET A 174 -10.93 7.42 15.31
CA MET A 174 -9.86 6.67 14.65
C MET A 174 -9.00 5.83 15.62
N ASP A 175 -8.31 4.85 15.04
CA ASP A 175 -7.33 4.00 15.72
C ASP A 175 -5.94 4.23 15.11
N GLN A 176 -5.02 4.81 15.89
CA GLN A 176 -3.69 5.19 15.45
C GLN A 176 -2.62 4.22 15.98
N GLY A 177 -1.74 3.76 15.07
CA GLY A 177 -0.72 2.75 15.35
C GLY A 177 0.61 2.98 14.62
N GLY A 178 1.50 1.98 14.72
CA GLY A 178 2.72 1.92 13.89
C GLY A 178 3.90 2.80 14.32
N GLY A 179 3.90 3.34 15.55
CA GLY A 179 4.98 4.24 16.02
C GLY A 179 5.53 3.97 17.43
N TYR A 180 4.87 3.14 18.23
CA TYR A 180 5.27 2.86 19.61
C TYR A 180 5.30 1.36 19.85
N THR A 181 6.21 0.93 20.71
CA THR A 181 6.26 -0.42 21.31
C THR A 181 5.96 -0.30 22.80
N ALA A 182 5.88 -1.44 23.51
CA ALA A 182 5.82 -1.44 24.98
C ALA A 182 6.98 -0.66 25.64
N SER A 183 8.13 -0.57 24.96
CA SER A 183 9.33 0.14 25.43
C SER A 183 9.34 1.65 25.08
N GLY A 184 8.30 2.16 24.42
CA GLY A 184 8.20 3.57 24.00
C GLY A 184 8.29 3.77 22.49
N TYR A 185 8.63 4.99 22.08
CA TYR A 185 8.65 5.41 20.68
C TYR A 185 9.67 4.59 19.86
N LYS A 186 9.23 4.03 18.73
CA LYS A 186 10.08 3.28 17.81
C LYS A 186 10.60 4.22 16.72
N THR A 187 11.89 4.53 16.78
CA THR A 187 12.53 5.44 15.83
C THR A 187 12.33 4.96 14.38
N PRO A 188 11.74 5.79 13.50
CA PRO A 188 11.55 5.44 12.09
C PRO A 188 12.89 5.21 11.37
N THR A 189 12.94 4.19 10.50
CA THR A 189 14.15 3.84 9.73
C THR A 189 14.28 4.59 8.41
N TYR A 190 13.23 5.30 7.99
CA TYR A 190 13.19 6.03 6.73
C TYR A 190 12.78 7.49 6.94
N ALA A 191 13.27 8.36 6.05
CA ALA A 191 12.95 9.78 6.05
C ALA A 191 11.43 10.04 5.94
N ALA A 192 11.02 11.20 6.46
CA ALA A 192 9.66 11.70 6.31
C ALA A 192 9.29 11.86 4.84
N ILE A 193 8.01 11.66 4.53
CA ILE A 193 7.49 11.72 3.17
C ILE A 193 6.76 13.02 2.89
N THR A 194 6.79 13.45 1.63
CA THR A 194 5.94 14.53 1.12
C THR A 194 4.47 14.17 1.30
N LEU A 195 3.68 15.16 1.70
CA LEU A 195 2.26 14.98 1.95
C LEU A 195 1.45 14.86 0.66
N GLU A 196 0.71 13.76 0.51
CA GLU A 196 -0.14 13.47 -0.65
C GLU A 196 -1.64 13.63 -0.35
N SER A 197 -2.02 14.51 0.56
CA SER A 197 -3.43 14.66 0.96
C SER A 197 -4.31 15.34 -0.08
N ASN A 198 -3.73 16.09 -1.02
CA ASN A 198 -4.44 16.67 -2.16
C ASN A 198 -4.59 15.64 -3.31
N ASN A 199 -5.00 14.41 -2.98
CA ASN A 199 -5.14 13.30 -3.93
C ASN A 199 -6.61 12.95 -4.26
N GLY A 200 -7.56 13.72 -3.75
CA GLY A 200 -8.99 13.51 -3.95
C GLY A 200 -9.63 12.44 -3.05
N LEU A 201 -8.85 11.74 -2.23
CA LEU A 201 -9.38 10.75 -1.29
C LEU A 201 -9.84 11.40 0.02
N SER A 202 -10.97 10.94 0.54
CA SER A 202 -11.56 11.43 1.80
C SER A 202 -11.33 10.45 2.96
N ASN A 203 -11.16 10.99 4.18
CA ASN A 203 -11.01 10.25 5.43
C ASN A 203 -12.35 9.64 5.88
N LEU A 204 -12.90 8.73 5.07
CA LEU A 204 -14.14 8.01 5.33
C LEU A 204 -13.89 6.81 6.26
N ARG A 205 -14.96 6.29 6.87
CA ARG A 205 -14.87 5.06 7.70
C ARG A 205 -14.18 3.92 6.94
N GLY A 206 -13.27 3.23 7.63
CA GLY A 206 -12.48 2.12 7.11
C GLY A 206 -11.27 2.52 6.25
N THR A 207 -11.05 3.80 5.98
CA THR A 207 -9.85 4.25 5.25
C THR A 207 -8.61 4.31 6.13
N LEU A 208 -7.45 4.07 5.53
CA LEU A 208 -6.14 4.24 6.13
C LEU A 208 -5.56 5.60 5.73
N ALA A 209 -5.07 6.36 6.70
CA ALA A 209 -4.38 7.62 6.47
C ALA A 209 -3.09 7.74 7.28
N MET A 210 -2.12 8.48 6.76
CA MET A 210 -0.83 8.65 7.43
C MET A 210 -0.91 9.73 8.50
N ALA A 211 -0.49 9.38 9.73
CA ALA A 211 -0.34 10.34 10.80
C ALA A 211 0.90 11.20 10.58
N ARG A 212 0.82 12.47 11.00
CA ARG A 212 1.89 13.46 10.89
C ARG A 212 1.85 14.43 12.06
N THR A 213 2.91 15.22 12.20
CA THR A 213 2.94 16.38 13.09
C THR A 213 2.25 17.58 12.45
N ALA A 214 2.35 18.77 13.05
CA ALA A 214 1.89 20.00 12.43
C ALA A 214 2.58 20.32 11.09
N VAL A 215 3.82 19.86 10.90
CA VAL A 215 4.57 19.98 9.63
C VAL A 215 3.94 19.07 8.58
N ALA A 216 3.65 19.60 7.39
CA ALA A 216 3.00 18.85 6.31
C ALA A 216 3.79 17.59 5.93
N ASP A 217 5.08 17.75 5.59
CA ASP A 217 5.96 16.67 5.15
C ASP A 217 6.68 15.98 6.32
N SER A 218 5.91 15.52 7.31
CA SER A 218 6.47 14.88 8.53
C SER A 218 5.99 13.46 8.79
N ALA A 219 5.14 12.92 7.91
CA ALA A 219 4.67 11.54 8.02
C ALA A 219 5.84 10.55 7.84
N THR A 220 5.91 9.52 8.70
CA THR A 220 6.92 8.45 8.63
C THR A 220 6.27 7.08 8.67
N SER A 221 6.14 6.44 9.84
CA SER A 221 5.58 5.08 9.98
C SER A 221 4.18 5.05 10.59
N GLN A 222 3.78 6.10 11.31
CA GLN A 222 2.51 6.10 12.00
C GLN A 222 1.34 6.28 11.03
N PHE A 223 0.34 5.41 11.15
CA PHE A 223 -0.90 5.48 10.38
C PHE A 223 -2.09 5.41 11.34
N PHE A 224 -3.26 5.77 10.85
CA PHE A 224 -4.52 5.53 11.55
C PHE A 224 -5.57 4.96 10.60
N ILE A 225 -6.50 4.20 11.20
CA ILE A 225 -7.69 3.70 10.52
C ILE A 225 -8.89 4.53 11.00
N ASN A 226 -9.63 5.11 10.06
CA ASN A 226 -10.81 5.92 10.37
C ASN A 226 -11.96 5.02 10.83
N GLN A 227 -12.51 5.28 12.03
CA GLN A 227 -13.69 4.57 12.55
C GLN A 227 -15.01 5.25 12.13
N ALA A 228 -14.95 6.49 11.67
CA ALA A 228 -16.10 7.26 11.17
C ALA A 228 -15.67 8.15 10.00
N ASP A 229 -16.63 8.87 9.41
CA ASP A 229 -16.34 9.85 8.36
C ASP A 229 -15.77 11.12 8.97
N ASN A 230 -14.44 11.22 8.94
CA ASN A 230 -13.68 12.31 9.53
C ASN A 230 -13.34 13.38 8.49
N LEU A 231 -14.36 13.94 7.83
CA LEU A 231 -14.18 14.87 6.70
C LEU A 231 -13.39 16.13 7.07
N PHE A 232 -13.34 16.50 8.35
CA PHE A 232 -12.52 17.60 8.86
C PHE A 232 -11.01 17.33 8.78
N LEU A 233 -10.59 16.08 8.56
CA LEU A 233 -9.21 15.69 8.30
C LEU A 233 -8.82 15.76 6.82
N ASN A 234 -9.77 16.02 5.92
CA ASN A 234 -9.50 16.09 4.49
C ASN A 234 -8.64 17.29 4.12
N TYR A 235 -7.94 17.18 3.00
CA TYR A 235 -7.28 18.33 2.39
C TYR A 235 -8.32 19.40 2.05
N SER A 236 -8.04 20.64 2.43
CA SER A 236 -8.85 21.80 2.06
C SER A 236 -8.04 22.87 1.32
N SER A 237 -6.79 23.07 1.72
CA SER A 237 -5.84 23.98 1.06
C SER A 237 -4.40 23.68 1.50
N ALA A 238 -3.41 24.33 0.89
CA ALA A 238 -2.02 24.22 1.34
C ALA A 238 -1.79 24.68 2.79
N THR A 239 -2.62 25.60 3.30
CA THR A 239 -2.55 26.08 4.70
C THR A 239 -3.33 25.22 5.68
N SER A 240 -4.26 24.40 5.18
CA SER A 240 -4.99 23.40 5.94
C SER A 240 -4.95 22.06 5.20
N PRO A 241 -3.78 21.40 5.21
CA PRO A 241 -3.50 20.35 4.25
C PRO A 241 -4.07 18.99 4.66
N GLY A 242 -4.70 18.83 5.84
CA GLY A 242 -5.34 17.57 6.22
C GLY A 242 -4.36 16.38 6.33
N TYR A 243 -4.86 15.17 6.10
CA TYR A 243 -4.13 13.90 6.22
C TYR A 243 -4.31 13.06 4.95
N ALA A 244 -3.21 12.45 4.47
CA ALA A 244 -3.21 11.68 3.23
C ALA A 244 -3.82 10.30 3.45
N VAL A 245 -5.00 10.08 2.86
CA VAL A 245 -5.59 8.74 2.72
C VAL A 245 -4.84 8.01 1.62
N PHE A 246 -4.49 6.75 1.87
CA PHE A 246 -3.68 5.95 0.96
C PHE A 246 -4.13 4.49 0.87
N GLY A 247 -5.26 4.13 1.48
CA GLY A 247 -5.80 2.78 1.43
C GLY A 247 -7.14 2.64 2.16
N LYS A 248 -7.69 1.42 2.16
CA LYS A 248 -8.94 1.07 2.86
C LYS A 248 -8.92 -0.39 3.33
N VAL A 249 -9.54 -0.65 4.48
CA VAL A 249 -9.79 -2.00 5.00
C VAL A 249 -10.80 -2.72 4.11
N LEU A 250 -10.42 -3.89 3.58
CA LEU A 250 -11.28 -4.82 2.83
C LEU A 250 -11.96 -5.84 3.74
N ALA A 251 -11.26 -6.28 4.79
CA ALA A 251 -11.76 -7.26 5.75
C ALA A 251 -11.24 -6.96 7.17
N GLY A 252 -12.02 -7.30 8.19
CA GLY A 252 -11.66 -7.06 9.59
C GLY A 252 -12.10 -5.68 10.13
N LEU A 253 -13.14 -5.06 9.55
CA LEU A 253 -13.68 -3.79 10.07
C LEU A 253 -14.26 -3.93 11.50
N ASP A 254 -14.76 -5.12 11.82
CA ASP A 254 -15.18 -5.54 13.16
C ASP A 254 -14.01 -5.58 14.16
N VAL A 255 -12.81 -5.92 13.69
CA VAL A 255 -11.58 -5.85 14.50
C VAL A 255 -11.23 -4.39 14.80
N VAL A 256 -11.35 -3.48 13.81
CA VAL A 256 -11.17 -2.03 14.02
C VAL A 256 -12.13 -1.53 15.10
N ASP A 257 -13.43 -1.86 15.00
CA ASP A 257 -14.40 -1.46 16.03
C ASP A 257 -14.08 -2.04 17.42
N SER A 258 -13.59 -3.28 17.47
CA SER A 258 -13.18 -3.94 18.71
C SER A 258 -11.98 -3.24 19.36
N ILE A 259 -11.01 -2.81 18.55
CA ILE A 259 -9.84 -2.03 19.00
C ILE A 259 -10.29 -0.69 19.60
N ALA A 260 -11.17 0.04 18.93
CA ALA A 260 -11.70 1.30 19.44
C ALA A 260 -12.45 1.13 20.77
N GLY A 261 -13.15 0.00 20.95
CA GLY A 261 -13.98 -0.32 22.10
C GLY A 261 -13.24 -0.60 23.42
N VAL A 262 -11.91 -0.69 23.43
CA VAL A 262 -11.15 -1.06 24.64
C VAL A 262 -11.11 0.07 25.68
N ALA A 263 -10.89 -0.32 26.94
CA ALA A 263 -10.62 0.64 28.00
C ALA A 263 -9.27 1.37 27.76
N ARG A 264 -9.27 2.68 27.99
CA ARG A 264 -8.14 3.58 27.74
C ARG A 264 -7.95 4.58 28.88
N ASN A 265 -6.74 5.13 28.98
CA ASN A 265 -6.44 6.21 29.91
C ASN A 265 -6.87 7.58 29.35
N ASN A 266 -6.61 8.65 30.10
CA ASN A 266 -6.98 10.02 29.72
C ASN A 266 -6.25 10.58 28.48
N SER A 267 -5.24 9.87 27.97
CA SER A 267 -4.50 10.22 26.75
C SER A 267 -4.90 9.34 25.56
N ASP A 268 -6.05 8.68 25.65
CA ASP A 268 -6.57 7.74 24.65
C ASP A 268 -5.69 6.49 24.40
N LYS A 269 -4.71 6.23 25.28
CA LYS A 269 -3.90 5.01 25.20
C LYS A 269 -4.67 3.82 25.78
N PRO A 270 -4.80 2.69 25.06
CA PRO A 270 -5.31 1.44 25.62
C PRO A 270 -4.62 1.05 26.94
N LEU A 271 -5.42 0.58 27.92
CA LEU A 271 -4.91 0.06 29.19
C LEU A 271 -4.21 -1.29 29.02
N THR A 272 -4.66 -2.07 28.04
CA THR A 272 -4.00 -3.29 27.58
C THR A 272 -3.44 -3.04 26.20
N ASP A 273 -2.16 -3.35 26.00
CA ASP A 273 -1.48 -3.09 24.73
C ASP A 273 -2.09 -3.93 23.59
N ILE A 274 -2.51 -3.24 22.53
CA ILE A 274 -2.99 -3.86 21.28
C ILE A 274 -1.81 -3.90 20.32
N THR A 275 -1.18 -5.07 20.24
CA THR A 275 0.08 -5.24 19.52
C THR A 275 -0.18 -5.67 18.09
N ILE A 276 0.47 -5.03 17.13
CA ILE A 276 0.63 -5.49 15.74
C ILE A 276 1.67 -6.61 15.76
N THR A 277 1.22 -7.84 15.66
CA THR A 277 2.08 -9.04 15.66
C THR A 277 2.75 -9.25 14.30
N SER A 278 2.10 -8.80 13.22
CA SER A 278 2.66 -8.78 11.88
C SER A 278 1.94 -7.74 11.03
N LEU A 279 2.67 -7.01 10.19
CA LEU A 279 2.10 -6.23 9.09
C LEU A 279 2.92 -6.51 7.85
N GLN A 280 2.34 -7.25 6.91
CA GLN A 280 3.04 -7.71 5.71
C GLN A 280 2.20 -7.48 4.47
N GLN A 281 2.88 -7.24 3.36
CA GLN A 281 2.26 -7.24 2.05
C GLN A 281 1.83 -8.67 1.70
N THR A 282 0.54 -8.87 1.46
CA THR A 282 -0.06 -10.16 1.12
C THR A 282 -0.52 -10.24 -0.32
N ALA A 283 -0.68 -9.09 -0.99
CA ALA A 283 -0.76 -9.02 -2.44
C ALA A 283 0.23 -7.95 -2.94
N THR A 284 1.12 -8.35 -3.85
CA THR A 284 2.24 -7.51 -4.29
C THR A 284 1.78 -6.24 -5.03
N GLY A 285 0.60 -6.29 -5.63
CA GLY A 285 0.22 -5.33 -6.67
C GLY A 285 1.16 -5.43 -7.88
N SER A 286 0.77 -4.81 -8.97
CA SER A 286 1.54 -4.78 -10.21
C SER A 286 1.35 -3.43 -10.83
N ALA A 287 2.46 -2.73 -11.06
CA ALA A 287 2.44 -1.48 -11.75
C ALA A 287 2.83 -1.67 -13.22
N LEU A 288 2.08 -1.02 -14.11
CA LEU A 288 2.43 -0.87 -15.50
C LEU A 288 2.87 0.58 -15.75
N LEU A 289 4.10 0.72 -16.19
CA LEU A 289 4.60 1.94 -16.79
C LEU A 289 4.37 1.86 -18.29
N ALA A 290 3.64 2.82 -18.85
CA ALA A 290 3.40 2.90 -20.31
C ALA A 290 3.99 4.16 -20.96
N SER A 291 4.36 5.17 -20.17
CA SER A 291 4.82 6.46 -20.68
C SER A 291 6.03 7.06 -19.96
N SER A 292 6.44 6.53 -18.80
CA SER A 292 7.67 6.94 -18.11
C SER A 292 8.71 5.83 -18.10
N SER A 293 9.89 6.13 -18.65
CA SER A 293 11.09 5.29 -18.58
C SER A 293 11.89 5.48 -17.30
N SER A 294 11.30 6.10 -16.26
CA SER A 294 12.02 6.40 -15.02
C SER A 294 11.16 6.31 -13.77
N LEU A 295 11.81 5.94 -12.66
CA LEU A 295 11.31 6.08 -11.29
C LEU A 295 11.99 7.29 -10.64
N SER A 296 11.28 8.00 -9.78
CA SER A 296 11.92 9.02 -8.93
C SER A 296 12.57 8.37 -7.72
N VAL A 297 13.59 9.01 -7.18
CA VAL A 297 14.28 8.61 -5.96
C VAL A 297 14.07 9.70 -4.91
N SER A 298 13.48 9.33 -3.79
CA SER A 298 13.29 10.22 -2.64
C SER A 298 14.16 9.79 -1.45
N GLY A 299 14.35 10.70 -0.49
CA GLY A 299 15.14 10.45 0.71
C GLY A 299 16.65 10.42 0.49
N LEU A 300 17.14 11.00 -0.61
CA LEU A 300 18.57 11.19 -0.84
C LEU A 300 19.11 12.30 0.06
N GLU A 301 20.18 11.98 0.81
CA GLU A 301 20.84 12.95 1.67
C GLU A 301 21.74 13.91 0.85
N PRO A 302 21.73 15.22 1.15
CA PRO A 302 22.62 16.16 0.48
C PRO A 302 24.09 15.76 0.61
N GLY A 303 24.77 15.62 -0.54
CA GLY A 303 26.19 15.23 -0.59
C GLY A 303 26.44 13.72 -0.55
N ALA A 304 25.40 12.89 -0.36
CA ALA A 304 25.53 11.45 -0.48
C ALA A 304 25.65 11.01 -1.95
N ALA A 305 26.53 10.04 -2.21
CA ALA A 305 26.57 9.33 -3.48
C ALA A 305 25.52 8.22 -3.47
N TRP A 306 24.80 8.01 -4.58
CA TRP A 306 23.81 6.93 -4.66
C TRP A 306 23.94 6.10 -5.94
N SER A 307 23.48 4.86 -5.84
CA SER A 307 23.46 3.88 -6.92
C SER A 307 22.18 3.05 -6.86
N TYR A 308 21.85 2.38 -7.96
CA TYR A 308 20.67 1.53 -8.05
C TYR A 308 20.97 0.20 -8.72
N SER A 309 20.21 -0.82 -8.32
CA SER A 309 20.24 -2.15 -8.90
C SER A 309 18.91 -2.47 -9.54
N LEU A 310 18.93 -3.19 -10.67
CA LEU A 310 17.76 -3.68 -11.39
C LEU A 310 17.65 -5.21 -11.34
N ASN A 311 18.51 -5.89 -10.56
CA ASN A 311 18.62 -7.34 -10.49
C ASN A 311 18.88 -7.83 -9.05
N GLY A 312 18.19 -7.22 -8.09
CA GLY A 312 18.20 -7.64 -6.69
C GLY A 312 19.53 -7.44 -5.97
N GLY A 313 20.31 -6.45 -6.39
CA GLY A 313 21.59 -6.10 -5.76
C GLY A 313 22.81 -6.79 -6.38
N SER A 314 22.64 -7.57 -7.46
CA SER A 314 23.74 -8.29 -8.12
C SER A 314 24.69 -7.34 -8.86
N THR A 315 24.16 -6.32 -9.52
CA THR A 315 24.93 -5.23 -10.12
C THR A 315 24.36 -3.87 -9.74
N TRP A 316 25.24 -2.86 -9.67
CA TRP A 316 24.91 -1.50 -9.24
C TRP A 316 25.34 -0.48 -10.30
N LEU A 317 24.43 0.40 -10.67
CA LEU A 317 24.63 1.51 -11.59
C LEU A 317 24.68 2.82 -10.80
N ALA A 318 25.58 3.73 -11.16
CA ALA A 318 25.65 5.04 -10.52
C ALA A 318 24.38 5.86 -10.82
N GLY A 319 23.81 6.48 -9.78
CA GLY A 319 22.70 7.40 -9.90
C GLY A 319 23.14 8.83 -10.23
N SER A 320 22.24 9.63 -10.79
CA SER A 320 22.43 11.06 -11.01
C SER A 320 21.10 11.79 -10.86
N GLY A 321 21.11 12.97 -10.23
CA GLY A 321 19.89 13.69 -9.88
C GLY A 321 18.99 12.83 -8.98
N THR A 322 17.69 12.83 -9.28
CA THR A 322 16.64 12.16 -8.49
C THR A 322 15.81 11.18 -9.33
N ASN A 323 16.31 10.75 -10.49
CA ASN A 323 15.60 9.86 -11.39
C ASN A 323 16.48 8.65 -11.73
N LEU A 324 15.93 7.45 -11.65
CA LEU A 324 16.58 6.22 -12.09
C LEU A 324 15.91 5.75 -13.40
N ALA A 325 16.72 5.43 -14.40
CA ALA A 325 16.23 4.96 -15.69
C ALA A 325 15.87 3.48 -15.63
N LEU A 326 14.73 3.12 -16.22
CA LEU A 326 14.21 1.77 -16.32
C LEU A 326 14.16 1.33 -17.79
N PRO A 327 14.93 0.29 -18.18
CA PRO A 327 14.71 -0.43 -19.42
C PRO A 327 13.35 -1.12 -19.45
N ALA A 328 12.76 -1.27 -20.64
CA ALA A 328 11.54 -2.05 -20.81
C ALA A 328 11.76 -3.49 -20.32
N GLY A 329 10.81 -4.04 -19.56
CA GLY A 329 10.98 -5.32 -18.91
C GLY A 329 10.05 -5.50 -17.71
N SER A 330 10.12 -6.69 -17.10
CA SER A 330 9.41 -7.00 -15.86
C SER A 330 10.41 -7.18 -14.73
N TYR A 331 10.12 -6.52 -13.62
CA TYR A 331 10.91 -6.51 -12.39
C TYR A 331 10.04 -7.06 -11.27
N ALA A 332 10.51 -8.09 -10.59
CA ALA A 332 9.80 -8.61 -9.43
C ALA A 332 9.90 -7.64 -8.24
N ALA A 333 9.05 -7.82 -7.23
CA ALA A 333 9.17 -7.05 -5.99
C ALA A 333 10.58 -7.16 -5.40
N ASN A 334 11.06 -6.04 -4.85
CA ASN A 334 12.39 -5.88 -4.25
C ASN A 334 13.59 -6.10 -5.20
N THR A 335 13.35 -6.28 -6.50
CA THR A 335 14.42 -6.40 -7.50
C THR A 335 15.08 -5.05 -7.79
N ILE A 336 14.29 -3.98 -7.79
CA ILE A 336 14.81 -2.61 -7.91
C ILE A 336 15.23 -2.16 -6.51
N GLN A 337 16.52 -1.87 -6.35
CA GLN A 337 17.11 -1.44 -5.09
C GLN A 337 17.88 -0.14 -5.29
N ILE A 338 17.93 0.69 -4.26
CA ILE A 338 18.66 1.96 -4.25
C ILE A 338 19.52 1.99 -3.00
N LYS A 339 20.80 2.30 -3.18
CA LYS A 339 21.77 2.44 -2.11
C LYS A 339 22.30 3.86 -2.12
N GLN A 340 22.42 4.49 -0.96
CA GLN A 340 23.18 5.73 -0.82
C GLN A 340 24.27 5.59 0.23
N ILE A 341 25.32 6.40 0.07
CA ILE A 341 26.51 6.42 0.91
C ILE A 341 26.79 7.89 1.24
N ASP A 342 26.80 8.23 2.52
CA ASP A 342 27.10 9.59 2.99
C ASP A 342 28.59 9.95 2.82
N ALA A 343 28.97 11.16 3.25
CA ALA A 343 30.35 11.65 3.17
C ALA A 343 31.31 10.88 4.09
N ALA A 344 30.81 10.20 5.12
CA ALA A 344 31.58 9.38 6.04
C ALA A 344 31.74 7.93 5.56
N GLY A 345 31.00 7.52 4.52
CA GLY A 345 31.00 6.17 3.98
C GLY A 345 29.94 5.25 4.60
N ASN A 346 29.04 5.75 5.45
CA ASN A 346 27.93 4.94 5.96
C ASN A 346 26.91 4.73 4.84
N ALA A 347 26.43 3.50 4.71
CA ALA A 347 25.53 3.11 3.63
C ALA A 347 24.14 2.75 4.14
N SER A 348 23.12 3.11 3.35
CA SER A 348 21.76 2.61 3.53
C SER A 348 21.17 2.16 2.20
N THR A 349 20.26 1.19 2.26
CA THR A 349 19.62 0.60 1.08
C THR A 349 18.11 0.56 1.27
N GLY A 350 17.37 0.99 0.26
CA GLY A 350 15.93 0.77 0.13
C GLY A 350 15.60 0.00 -1.14
N SER A 351 14.37 -0.51 -1.21
CA SER A 351 13.91 -1.37 -2.29
C SER A 351 12.51 -0.98 -2.75
N PHE A 352 12.20 -1.20 -4.02
CA PHE A 352 10.85 -1.06 -4.55
C PHE A 352 10.04 -2.31 -4.20
N SER A 353 9.10 -2.21 -3.27
CA SER A 353 8.37 -3.36 -2.72
C SER A 353 7.28 -3.94 -3.63
N MET A 354 7.09 -3.40 -4.84
CA MET A 354 6.06 -3.88 -5.78
C MET A 354 6.70 -4.53 -7.02
N ALA A 355 5.95 -5.40 -7.68
CA ALA A 355 6.29 -5.83 -9.03
C ALA A 355 6.03 -4.68 -10.02
N LEU A 356 6.92 -4.54 -10.99
CA LEU A 356 6.88 -3.48 -11.99
C LEU A 356 7.08 -4.06 -13.37
N THR A 357 6.16 -3.78 -14.28
CA THR A 357 6.39 -3.99 -15.71
C THR A 357 6.47 -2.64 -16.40
N TYR A 358 7.60 -2.35 -17.04
CA TYR A 358 7.71 -1.23 -17.95
C TYR A 358 7.56 -1.69 -19.40
N ASN A 359 6.56 -1.14 -20.08
CA ASN A 359 6.26 -1.41 -21.48
C ASN A 359 6.25 -0.10 -22.28
N THR A 360 6.72 -0.16 -23.53
CA THR A 360 6.66 0.96 -24.47
C THR A 360 5.35 1.00 -25.28
N ALA A 361 4.46 0.01 -25.11
CA ALA A 361 3.17 -0.06 -25.78
C ALA A 361 2.13 0.89 -25.17
N ALA A 362 1.31 1.52 -26.02
CA ALA A 362 0.25 2.44 -25.59
C ALA A 362 -0.81 1.77 -24.70
N LEU A 363 -1.32 2.52 -23.73
CA LEU A 363 -2.50 2.14 -22.94
C LEU A 363 -3.78 2.25 -23.79
N VAL A 364 -4.74 1.41 -23.49
CA VAL A 364 -6.12 1.50 -23.97
C VAL A 364 -7.03 1.49 -22.75
N SER A 365 -8.03 2.37 -22.74
CA SER A 365 -9.05 2.41 -21.70
C SER A 365 -10.22 1.47 -22.02
N ALA A 366 -10.74 0.78 -21.00
CA ALA A 366 -12.05 0.14 -21.03
C ALA A 366 -13.04 1.01 -20.26
N GLU A 367 -14.10 1.44 -20.91
CA GLU A 367 -15.20 2.17 -20.29
C GLU A 367 -16.30 1.17 -19.93
N LEU A 368 -16.65 1.12 -18.65
CA LEU A 368 -17.66 0.22 -18.12
C LEU A 368 -18.88 1.02 -17.72
N LEU A 369 -20.05 0.43 -17.98
CA LEU A 369 -21.32 0.97 -17.51
C LEU A 369 -22.15 -0.12 -16.86
N ALA A 370 -22.42 0.01 -15.56
CA ALA A 370 -23.27 -0.90 -14.81
C ALA A 370 -24.66 -0.32 -14.56
N TYR A 371 -25.71 -1.10 -14.82
CA TYR A 371 -27.09 -0.70 -14.61
C TYR A 371 -27.97 -1.88 -14.22
N SER A 372 -29.10 -1.61 -13.56
CA SER A 372 -30.11 -2.61 -13.20
C SER A 372 -31.03 -2.88 -14.38
N TRP A 373 -31.27 -4.15 -14.72
CA TRP A 373 -32.12 -4.49 -15.86
C TRP A 373 -33.54 -3.94 -15.72
N LYS A 374 -34.14 -3.95 -14.51
CA LYS A 374 -35.58 -3.67 -14.36
C LYS A 374 -35.85 -2.27 -13.91
N ALA A 375 -35.11 -1.81 -12.91
CA ALA A 375 -35.24 -0.43 -12.48
C ALA A 375 -34.84 0.53 -13.62
N HIS A 376 -34.11 0.03 -14.62
CA HIS A 376 -33.50 0.82 -15.68
C HIS A 376 -32.70 1.96 -15.07
N THR A 377 -31.94 1.67 -14.02
CA THR A 377 -31.16 2.69 -13.31
C THR A 377 -29.68 2.36 -13.30
N LEU A 378 -28.86 3.39 -13.34
CA LEU A 378 -27.41 3.27 -13.19
C LEU A 378 -27.06 2.86 -11.76
N LEU A 379 -26.13 1.91 -11.61
CA LEU A 379 -25.74 1.37 -10.31
C LEU A 379 -24.38 1.92 -9.90
N ASP A 380 -24.32 2.58 -8.76
CA ASP A 380 -23.08 2.94 -8.07
C ASP A 380 -22.48 1.75 -7.33
N ASP A 381 -21.20 1.87 -6.96
CA ASP A 381 -20.51 0.92 -6.08
C ASP A 381 -20.49 -0.54 -6.58
N VAL A 382 -20.65 -0.76 -7.89
CA VAL A 382 -20.47 -2.09 -8.49
C VAL A 382 -18.98 -2.39 -8.53
N SER A 383 -18.54 -3.30 -7.65
CA SER A 383 -17.14 -3.71 -7.57
C SER A 383 -16.76 -4.54 -8.79
N LEU A 384 -15.83 -4.01 -9.59
CA LEU A 384 -15.29 -4.60 -10.80
C LEU A 384 -13.86 -5.04 -10.57
N SER A 385 -13.59 -6.33 -10.63
CA SER A 385 -12.25 -6.87 -10.39
C SER A 385 -11.76 -7.76 -11.51
N ASN A 386 -10.52 -7.59 -11.97
CA ASN A 386 -9.88 -8.56 -12.87
C ASN A 386 -9.04 -9.61 -12.15
N GLY A 387 -9.38 -9.88 -10.88
CA GLY A 387 -8.58 -10.68 -9.95
C GLY A 387 -7.41 -9.93 -9.33
N SER A 388 -7.00 -8.79 -9.90
CA SER A 388 -5.86 -8.00 -9.39
C SER A 388 -6.24 -6.51 -9.16
N PHE A 389 -7.16 -5.96 -9.93
CA PHE A 389 -7.74 -4.62 -9.77
C PHE A 389 -9.08 -4.70 -9.04
N SER A 390 -9.53 -3.65 -8.34
CA SER A 390 -10.95 -3.44 -8.06
C SER A 390 -11.30 -1.96 -8.20
N GLN A 391 -12.33 -1.63 -8.98
CA GLN A 391 -12.91 -0.28 -9.02
C GLN A 391 -14.41 -0.38 -8.88
N ALA A 392 -15.00 0.57 -8.17
CA ALA A 392 -16.44 0.71 -8.07
C ALA A 392 -16.94 1.67 -9.15
N THR A 393 -18.11 1.38 -9.70
CA THR A 393 -18.81 2.35 -10.55
C THR A 393 -19.20 3.59 -9.76
N THR A 394 -19.16 4.74 -10.43
CA THR A 394 -19.65 6.02 -9.87
C THR A 394 -21.19 6.06 -9.82
N ALA A 395 -21.76 7.14 -9.26
CA ALA A 395 -23.21 7.43 -9.32
C ALA A 395 -23.81 7.43 -10.74
N ASN A 396 -22.97 7.57 -11.77
CA ASN A 396 -23.36 7.48 -13.18
C ASN A 396 -23.22 6.06 -13.74
N GLY A 397 -23.07 5.04 -12.90
CA GLY A 397 -22.84 3.66 -13.32
C GLY A 397 -21.51 3.44 -14.04
N ALA A 398 -20.64 4.45 -14.13
CA ALA A 398 -19.47 4.41 -14.98
C ALA A 398 -18.19 4.09 -14.20
N ALA A 399 -17.32 3.29 -14.81
CA ALA A 399 -15.95 3.01 -14.37
C ALA A 399 -15.01 2.99 -15.59
N SER A 400 -13.72 3.25 -15.38
CA SER A 400 -12.71 3.20 -16.45
C SER A 400 -11.45 2.46 -15.99
N LEU A 401 -11.03 1.47 -16.77
CA LEU A 401 -9.78 0.73 -16.54
C LEU A 401 -8.76 1.02 -17.63
N GLU A 402 -7.52 1.31 -17.25
CA GLU A 402 -6.39 1.39 -18.18
C GLU A 402 -5.68 0.03 -18.25
N ALA A 403 -5.37 -0.44 -19.45
CA ALA A 403 -4.64 -1.69 -19.63
C ALA A 403 -3.73 -1.64 -20.88
N VAL A 404 -2.75 -2.56 -20.91
CA VAL A 404 -1.86 -2.71 -22.08
C VAL A 404 -2.68 -3.14 -23.29
N LYS A 405 -2.51 -2.43 -24.41
CA LYS A 405 -3.03 -2.83 -25.72
C LYS A 405 -2.77 -4.31 -26.03
N GLY A 406 -3.80 -5.05 -26.42
CA GLY A 406 -3.70 -6.45 -26.86
C GLY A 406 -3.76 -7.51 -25.75
N GLN A 407 -3.95 -7.13 -24.49
CA GLN A 407 -4.25 -8.09 -23.42
C GLN A 407 -5.75 -8.39 -23.31
N ALA A 408 -6.07 -9.63 -22.94
CA ALA A 408 -7.42 -10.02 -22.55
C ALA A 408 -7.73 -9.50 -21.14
N LEU A 409 -8.91 -8.90 -20.95
CA LEU A 409 -9.39 -8.43 -19.67
C LEU A 409 -10.53 -9.35 -19.21
N THR A 410 -10.35 -10.04 -18.10
CA THR A 410 -11.40 -10.83 -17.44
C THR A 410 -11.85 -10.06 -16.21
N LEU A 411 -13.14 -9.82 -16.01
CA LEU A 411 -13.72 -8.99 -14.95
C LEU A 411 -14.76 -9.80 -14.15
N SER A 412 -14.60 -9.95 -12.86
CA SER A 412 -15.68 -10.33 -11.95
C SER A 412 -16.38 -9.08 -11.45
N ALA A 413 -17.70 -9.05 -11.54
CA ALA A 413 -18.50 -7.94 -11.04
C ALA A 413 -19.54 -8.45 -10.05
N SER A 414 -19.56 -7.85 -8.86
CA SER A 414 -20.56 -8.12 -7.82
C SER A 414 -20.78 -6.88 -6.98
N ARG A 415 -21.94 -6.78 -6.36
CA ARG A 415 -22.26 -5.70 -5.42
C ARG A 415 -23.00 -6.31 -4.22
N ALA A 416 -22.43 -6.15 -3.03
CA ALA A 416 -23.18 -6.45 -1.82
C ALA A 416 -24.38 -5.50 -1.75
N ILE A 417 -25.52 -5.96 -1.23
CA ILE A 417 -26.69 -5.10 -1.08
C ILE A 417 -26.42 -4.09 0.03
N PRO A 418 -26.39 -2.78 -0.24
CA PRO A 418 -26.19 -1.77 0.79
C PRO A 418 -27.29 -1.81 1.85
N GLY A 419 -26.97 -1.40 3.09
CA GLY A 419 -27.93 -1.46 4.20
C GLY A 419 -29.23 -0.68 3.96
N ALA A 420 -29.17 0.42 3.18
CA ALA A 420 -30.37 1.17 2.78
C ALA A 420 -31.24 0.44 1.75
N GLU A 421 -30.66 -0.46 0.94
CA GLU A 421 -31.37 -1.28 -0.06
C GLU A 421 -31.87 -2.60 0.51
N ALA A 422 -31.23 -3.13 1.56
CA ALA A 422 -31.54 -4.45 2.12
C ALA A 422 -33.03 -4.63 2.45
N THR A 423 -33.70 -3.58 2.95
CA THR A 423 -35.15 -3.62 3.22
C THR A 423 -35.99 -3.75 1.95
N ALA A 424 -35.60 -3.06 0.88
CA ALA A 424 -36.26 -3.15 -0.42
C ALA A 424 -36.00 -4.50 -1.10
N THR A 425 -34.80 -5.06 -0.94
CA THR A 425 -34.46 -6.39 -1.43
C THR A 425 -35.29 -7.49 -0.78
N SER A 426 -35.47 -7.46 0.55
CA SER A 426 -36.33 -8.43 1.25
C SER A 426 -37.81 -8.35 0.82
N ALA A 427 -38.24 -7.21 0.29
CA ALA A 427 -39.57 -7.06 -0.29
C ALA A 427 -39.63 -7.49 -1.76
N ALA A 428 -38.53 -7.34 -2.50
CA ALA A 428 -38.43 -7.71 -3.91
C ALA A 428 -38.33 -9.23 -4.10
N VAL A 429 -37.45 -9.92 -3.37
CA VAL A 429 -37.38 -11.40 -3.39
C VAL A 429 -38.50 -11.97 -2.55
N ASN A 430 -39.57 -12.41 -3.19
CA ASN A 430 -40.82 -12.74 -2.53
C ASN A 430 -41.45 -14.06 -3.05
N LEU A 431 -42.66 -14.38 -2.56
CA LEU A 431 -43.35 -15.63 -2.92
C LEU A 431 -43.66 -15.73 -4.42
N GLN A 432 -43.87 -14.60 -5.11
CA GLN A 432 -44.13 -14.58 -6.55
C GLN A 432 -42.94 -15.07 -7.36
N ASP A 433 -41.71 -14.83 -6.89
CA ASP A 433 -40.51 -15.33 -7.55
C ASP A 433 -40.39 -16.84 -7.46
N ALA A 434 -40.68 -17.41 -6.29
CA ALA A 434 -40.75 -18.87 -6.14
C ALA A 434 -41.82 -19.46 -7.07
N ILE A 435 -42.96 -18.79 -7.23
CA ILE A 435 -44.02 -19.21 -8.17
C ILE A 435 -43.54 -19.08 -9.62
N ALA A 436 -42.80 -18.02 -9.96
CA ALA A 436 -42.23 -17.82 -11.30
C ALA A 436 -41.23 -18.94 -11.65
N ILE A 437 -40.35 -19.31 -10.71
CA ILE A 437 -39.42 -20.45 -10.85
C ILE A 437 -40.20 -21.75 -11.09
N LEU A 438 -41.25 -22.00 -10.29
CA LEU A 438 -42.08 -23.20 -10.47
C LEU A 438 -42.77 -23.22 -11.83
N LYS A 439 -43.32 -22.09 -12.29
CA LYS A 439 -43.92 -21.94 -13.63
C LYS A 439 -42.90 -22.25 -14.73
N MET A 440 -41.67 -21.76 -14.60
CA MET A 440 -40.58 -22.09 -15.51
C MET A 440 -40.35 -23.61 -15.56
N ILE A 441 -40.18 -24.26 -14.42
CA ILE A 441 -39.94 -25.72 -14.34
C ILE A 441 -41.03 -26.54 -15.03
N VAL A 442 -42.29 -26.14 -14.89
CA VAL A 442 -43.44 -26.87 -15.47
C VAL A 442 -43.80 -26.42 -16.89
N GLY A 443 -43.02 -25.51 -17.50
CA GLY A 443 -43.25 -25.02 -18.86
C GLY A 443 -44.45 -24.07 -19.01
N LEU A 444 -44.86 -23.41 -17.92
CA LEU A 444 -45.90 -22.38 -17.94
C LEU A 444 -45.28 -21.00 -18.24
N GLU A 445 -46.09 -20.14 -18.85
CA GLU A 445 -45.70 -18.75 -19.15
C GLU A 445 -45.57 -17.91 -17.87
N VAL A 446 -44.43 -17.26 -17.70
CA VAL A 446 -44.17 -16.34 -16.56
C VAL A 446 -44.66 -14.92 -16.88
N ASN A 447 -44.42 -14.45 -18.11
CA ASN A 447 -44.68 -13.07 -18.55
C ASN A 447 -46.05 -12.87 -19.22
N GLY A 448 -46.91 -13.88 -19.18
CA GLY A 448 -48.20 -13.90 -19.89
C GLY A 448 -48.10 -14.39 -21.34
N THR A 449 -49.24 -14.41 -22.02
CA THR A 449 -49.40 -15.18 -23.26
C THR A 449 -48.61 -14.67 -24.45
N GLY A 450 -47.80 -15.56 -25.03
CA GLY A 450 -46.94 -15.27 -26.17
C GLY A 450 -45.74 -14.38 -25.83
N LYS A 451 -45.45 -14.15 -24.54
CA LYS A 451 -44.34 -13.32 -24.09
C LYS A 451 -43.14 -14.20 -23.74
N ALA A 452 -42.03 -13.99 -24.44
CA ALA A 452 -40.79 -14.68 -24.15
C ALA A 452 -40.25 -14.31 -22.76
N LEU A 453 -39.55 -15.26 -22.13
CA LEU A 453 -38.72 -15.00 -20.96
C LEU A 453 -37.54 -14.11 -21.35
N SER A 454 -37.22 -13.13 -20.51
CA SER A 454 -35.94 -12.44 -20.65
C SER A 454 -34.80 -13.36 -20.15
N PRO A 455 -33.62 -13.34 -20.78
CA PRO A 455 -32.42 -14.07 -20.32
C PRO A 455 -32.10 -13.81 -18.85
N TYR A 456 -32.41 -12.60 -18.40
CA TYR A 456 -32.25 -12.09 -17.06
C TYR A 456 -33.11 -12.80 -16.02
N GLN A 457 -34.38 -13.00 -16.32
CA GLN A 457 -35.29 -13.72 -15.43
C GLN A 457 -34.84 -15.18 -15.23
N ALA A 458 -34.32 -15.80 -16.29
CA ALA A 458 -33.78 -17.15 -16.21
C ALA A 458 -32.48 -17.21 -15.35
N LEU A 459 -31.65 -16.16 -15.38
CA LEU A 459 -30.46 -16.04 -14.54
C LEU A 459 -30.81 -15.77 -13.06
N ALA A 460 -31.81 -14.91 -12.77
CA ALA A 460 -32.28 -14.71 -11.39
C ALA A 460 -32.94 -15.96 -10.80
N ALA A 461 -33.52 -16.82 -11.64
CA ALA A 461 -34.17 -18.06 -11.23
C ALA A 461 -33.19 -19.17 -10.79
N ASP A 462 -31.90 -19.07 -11.15
CA ASP A 462 -30.81 -19.92 -10.65
C ASP A 462 -30.28 -19.33 -9.32
N TYR A 463 -31.05 -19.54 -8.25
CA TYR A 463 -30.86 -18.88 -6.96
C TYR A 463 -29.62 -19.39 -6.22
N ASP A 464 -29.28 -20.67 -6.37
CA ASP A 464 -28.08 -21.25 -5.78
C ASP A 464 -26.83 -21.12 -6.69
N GLY A 465 -27.02 -20.71 -7.95
CA GLY A 465 -25.96 -20.43 -8.92
C GLY A 465 -25.30 -21.68 -9.51
N ASN A 466 -25.98 -22.82 -9.49
CA ASN A 466 -25.46 -24.09 -10.02
C ASN A 466 -25.56 -24.21 -11.55
N GLY A 467 -26.21 -23.25 -12.22
CA GLY A 467 -26.40 -23.23 -13.67
C GLY A 467 -27.60 -24.03 -14.16
N LEU A 468 -28.61 -24.29 -13.32
CA LEU A 468 -29.85 -24.97 -13.67
C LEU A 468 -31.02 -24.36 -12.88
N VAL A 469 -32.15 -24.04 -13.54
CA VAL A 469 -33.39 -23.72 -12.81
C VAL A 469 -34.05 -25.01 -12.34
N GLN A 470 -34.08 -25.23 -11.03
CA GLN A 470 -34.62 -26.44 -10.42
C GLN A 470 -35.49 -26.14 -9.20
N LEU A 471 -36.10 -27.19 -8.66
CA LEU A 471 -36.93 -27.09 -7.46
C LEU A 471 -36.13 -26.58 -6.25
N THR A 472 -34.83 -26.85 -6.20
CA THR A 472 -33.93 -26.35 -5.15
C THR A 472 -33.85 -24.82 -5.12
N ASP A 473 -33.94 -24.16 -6.27
CA ASP A 473 -33.97 -22.70 -6.35
C ASP A 473 -35.26 -22.12 -5.78
N ALA A 474 -36.41 -22.68 -6.18
CA ALA A 474 -37.70 -22.28 -5.62
C ALA A 474 -37.75 -22.51 -4.10
N ILE A 475 -37.19 -23.62 -3.62
CA ILE A 475 -37.07 -23.91 -2.18
C ILE A 475 -36.14 -22.90 -1.50
N GLY A 476 -35.03 -22.51 -2.14
CA GLY A 476 -34.10 -21.51 -1.63
C GLY A 476 -34.77 -20.15 -1.42
N VAL A 477 -35.50 -19.68 -2.43
CA VAL A 477 -36.30 -18.44 -2.34
C VAL A 477 -37.35 -18.56 -1.22
N LEU A 478 -38.08 -19.68 -1.14
CA LEU A 478 -39.06 -19.88 -0.07
C LEU A 478 -38.43 -19.83 1.32
N LYS A 479 -37.27 -20.48 1.51
CA LYS A 479 -36.53 -20.45 2.78
C LYS A 479 -36.11 -19.03 3.15
N HIS A 480 -35.58 -18.28 2.19
CA HIS A 480 -35.23 -16.87 2.40
C HIS A 480 -36.44 -16.05 2.85
N VAL A 481 -37.56 -16.15 2.13
CA VAL A 481 -38.81 -15.42 2.43
C VAL A 481 -39.34 -15.71 3.84
N VAL A 482 -39.17 -16.94 4.35
CA VAL A 482 -39.65 -17.33 5.69
C VAL A 482 -38.57 -17.25 6.79
N GLY A 483 -37.39 -16.71 6.49
CA GLY A 483 -36.31 -16.52 7.47
C GLY A 483 -35.57 -17.80 7.88
N LEU A 484 -35.60 -18.83 7.04
CA LEU A 484 -34.78 -20.05 7.20
C LEU A 484 -33.44 -19.90 6.48
N THR A 485 -32.46 -20.71 6.87
CA THR A 485 -31.13 -20.71 6.25
C THR A 485 -31.21 -21.01 4.75
N ALA A 486 -30.80 -20.03 3.95
CA ALA A 486 -30.70 -20.06 2.50
C ALA A 486 -29.52 -19.17 2.05
N PRO A 487 -29.06 -19.28 0.79
CA PRO A 487 -28.23 -18.24 0.20
C PRO A 487 -28.91 -16.88 0.32
N GLU A 488 -28.14 -15.80 0.58
CA GLU A 488 -28.68 -14.45 0.54
C GLU A 488 -28.76 -13.95 -0.91
N PRO A 489 -29.77 -13.12 -1.26
CA PRO A 489 -29.79 -12.42 -2.53
C PRO A 489 -28.51 -11.59 -2.73
N VAL A 490 -27.94 -11.60 -3.92
CA VAL A 490 -26.74 -10.82 -4.27
C VAL A 490 -26.90 -10.23 -5.67
N TRP A 491 -26.38 -9.01 -5.88
CA TRP A 491 -26.26 -8.46 -7.23
C TRP A 491 -25.18 -9.18 -8.03
N ARG A 492 -25.58 -9.72 -9.18
CA ARG A 492 -24.73 -10.37 -10.17
C ARG A 492 -24.75 -9.58 -11.46
N PHE A 493 -23.66 -9.64 -12.22
CA PHE A 493 -23.50 -8.83 -13.42
C PHE A 493 -23.01 -9.70 -14.58
N VAL A 494 -23.55 -9.45 -15.77
CA VAL A 494 -23.14 -10.11 -17.01
C VAL A 494 -22.79 -9.09 -18.07
N ASN A 495 -21.92 -9.49 -19.00
CA ASN A 495 -21.56 -8.68 -20.16
C ASN A 495 -22.69 -8.74 -21.18
N GLU A 496 -23.38 -7.62 -21.41
CA GLU A 496 -24.41 -7.52 -22.44
C GLU A 496 -23.89 -7.79 -23.85
N LEU A 497 -22.61 -7.51 -24.11
CA LEU A 497 -22.00 -7.69 -25.42
C LEU A 497 -21.48 -9.12 -25.63
N ASP A 498 -21.47 -9.97 -24.61
CA ASP A 498 -21.07 -11.37 -24.76
C ASP A 498 -22.21 -12.13 -25.44
N ALA A 499 -22.03 -12.55 -26.70
CA ALA A 499 -23.04 -13.26 -27.49
C ALA A 499 -23.69 -14.51 -26.85
N THR A 500 -23.14 -15.03 -25.75
CA THR A 500 -23.73 -16.14 -24.97
C THR A 500 -24.85 -15.73 -24.01
N VAL A 501 -24.96 -14.44 -23.69
CA VAL A 501 -25.97 -13.83 -22.79
C VAL A 501 -27.29 -13.42 -23.49
N PRO A 502 -27.31 -12.85 -24.73
CA PRO A 502 -28.48 -12.18 -25.28
C PRO A 502 -29.58 -13.13 -25.79
N SER A 503 -29.37 -14.46 -25.80
CA SER A 503 -30.28 -15.42 -26.47
C SER A 503 -30.89 -16.52 -25.60
N LYS A 504 -30.75 -16.48 -24.26
CA LYS A 504 -31.31 -17.52 -23.39
C LYS A 504 -32.82 -17.38 -23.21
N THR A 505 -33.58 -18.17 -23.97
CA THR A 505 -35.06 -18.33 -23.86
C THR A 505 -35.49 -19.73 -23.38
N THR A 506 -34.54 -20.60 -23.02
CA THR A 506 -34.79 -21.99 -22.60
C THR A 506 -34.60 -22.19 -21.08
N LEU A 507 -35.29 -23.20 -20.53
CA LEU A 507 -35.31 -23.57 -19.10
C LEU A 507 -33.98 -24.09 -18.54
N SER A 508 -32.90 -23.99 -19.28
CA SER A 508 -31.55 -24.35 -18.85
C SER A 508 -30.67 -23.11 -18.88
N PRO A 509 -30.74 -22.24 -17.85
CA PRO A 509 -29.88 -21.07 -17.80
C PRO A 509 -28.44 -21.59 -17.72
N GLY A 510 -27.64 -21.36 -18.75
CA GLY A 510 -26.22 -21.75 -18.67
C GLY A 510 -25.55 -21.08 -17.45
N VAL A 511 -24.54 -21.75 -16.89
CA VAL A 511 -23.68 -21.34 -15.76
C VAL A 511 -23.67 -19.81 -15.54
N ALA A 512 -24.05 -19.36 -14.34
CA ALA A 512 -23.90 -17.97 -13.93
C ALA A 512 -22.44 -17.54 -14.14
N GLN A 513 -22.20 -16.60 -15.07
CA GLN A 513 -20.83 -16.16 -15.34
C GLN A 513 -20.28 -15.46 -14.10
N THR A 514 -19.24 -16.05 -13.50
CA THR A 514 -18.47 -15.42 -12.41
C THR A 514 -17.47 -14.39 -12.93
N SER A 515 -17.30 -14.33 -14.26
CA SER A 515 -16.35 -13.46 -14.93
C SER A 515 -16.82 -13.07 -16.34
N ILE A 516 -16.76 -11.78 -16.63
CA ILE A 516 -16.99 -11.07 -17.89
C ILE A 516 -15.68 -10.95 -18.65
N ASN A 517 -15.59 -11.44 -19.88
CA ASN A 517 -14.40 -11.26 -20.72
C ASN A 517 -14.57 -10.09 -21.70
N ALA A 518 -13.52 -9.28 -21.86
CA ALA A 518 -13.44 -8.19 -22.83
C ALA A 518 -12.07 -8.18 -23.52
N SER A 519 -12.06 -7.97 -24.84
CA SER A 519 -10.84 -7.91 -25.65
C SER A 519 -10.48 -6.46 -25.98
N LEU A 520 -9.31 -6.01 -25.54
CA LEU A 520 -8.82 -4.63 -25.76
C LEU A 520 -8.17 -4.48 -27.15
N SER A 521 -8.94 -3.94 -28.10
CA SER A 521 -8.48 -3.74 -29.49
C SER A 521 -7.84 -2.36 -29.72
N ALA A 522 -7.21 -2.20 -30.90
CA ALA A 522 -6.30 -1.11 -31.22
C ALA A 522 -6.93 0.27 -31.50
N SER A 523 -8.25 0.39 -31.62
CA SER A 523 -8.90 1.48 -32.35
C SER A 523 -9.83 2.40 -31.55
N SER A 524 -10.25 2.08 -30.32
CA SER A 524 -11.11 2.92 -29.46
C SER A 524 -11.23 2.32 -28.04
N PRO A 525 -11.68 3.09 -27.03
CA PRO A 525 -12.03 2.52 -25.74
C PRO A 525 -13.04 1.39 -25.90
N VAL A 526 -12.81 0.27 -25.21
CA VAL A 526 -13.77 -0.84 -25.22
C VAL A 526 -14.88 -0.50 -24.26
N LYS A 527 -16.11 -0.37 -24.79
CA LYS A 527 -17.31 -0.17 -23.98
C LYS A 527 -17.86 -1.52 -23.55
N VAL A 528 -18.08 -1.70 -22.25
CA VAL A 528 -18.67 -2.92 -21.69
C VAL A 528 -19.91 -2.53 -20.90
N GLY A 529 -21.07 -3.00 -21.34
CA GLY A 529 -22.34 -2.87 -20.62
C GLY A 529 -22.50 -4.03 -19.64
N LEU A 530 -22.66 -3.71 -18.35
CA LEU A 530 -22.91 -4.69 -17.30
C LEU A 530 -24.33 -4.58 -16.80
N VAL A 531 -25.07 -5.67 -16.95
CA VAL A 531 -26.43 -5.74 -16.44
C VAL A 531 -26.46 -6.45 -15.11
N GLY A 532 -26.85 -5.68 -14.11
CA GLY A 532 -27.07 -6.10 -12.75
C GLY A 532 -28.40 -6.81 -12.59
N TYR A 533 -28.34 -7.95 -11.94
CA TYR A 533 -29.48 -8.74 -11.53
C TYR A 533 -29.44 -9.17 -10.09
N LEU A 534 -30.61 -9.22 -9.47
CA LEU A 534 -30.77 -9.69 -8.11
C LEU A 534 -31.15 -11.17 -8.14
N THR A 535 -30.29 -12.04 -7.61
CA THR A 535 -30.60 -13.47 -7.51
C THR A 535 -31.87 -13.67 -6.68
N GLY A 536 -32.84 -14.40 -7.22
CA GLY A 536 -34.12 -14.66 -6.58
C GLY A 536 -35.23 -13.66 -6.91
N ASP A 537 -34.94 -12.52 -7.55
CA ASP A 537 -35.97 -11.58 -8.06
C ASP A 537 -36.23 -11.88 -9.55
N VAL A 538 -37.14 -12.82 -9.79
CA VAL A 538 -37.43 -13.41 -11.11
C VAL A 538 -38.48 -12.62 -11.88
N ASP A 539 -39.43 -12.02 -11.16
CA ASP A 539 -40.38 -11.09 -11.77
C ASP A 539 -39.78 -9.69 -12.00
N GLY A 540 -38.64 -9.42 -11.36
CA GLY A 540 -37.91 -8.17 -11.42
C GLY A 540 -38.71 -7.05 -10.75
N SER A 541 -39.34 -7.32 -9.62
CA SER A 541 -40.15 -6.34 -8.88
C SER A 541 -39.30 -5.31 -8.15
N PHE A 542 -37.98 -5.45 -8.13
CA PHE A 542 -37.10 -4.46 -7.51
C PHE A 542 -37.14 -3.09 -8.21
N ALA A 543 -37.55 -2.06 -7.46
CA ALA A 543 -37.75 -0.70 -7.96
C ALA A 543 -36.51 0.22 -7.90
N GLY A 544 -35.33 -0.30 -7.56
CA GLY A 544 -34.10 0.50 -7.47
C GLY A 544 -33.90 1.18 -6.11
N ALA A 545 -32.68 1.65 -5.87
CA ALA A 545 -32.35 2.51 -4.73
C ALA A 545 -32.69 3.97 -5.03
N THR A 546 -33.03 4.76 -4.00
CA THR A 546 -33.43 6.18 -4.09
C THR A 546 -32.34 7.12 -4.63
N SER A 547 -31.08 6.66 -4.76
CA SER A 547 -29.94 7.42 -5.31
C SER A 547 -29.63 7.13 -6.78
N SER A 548 -30.34 6.19 -7.41
CA SER A 548 -30.03 5.73 -8.77
C SER A 548 -30.71 6.60 -9.86
N SER A 549 -29.97 6.92 -10.92
CA SER A 549 -30.50 7.72 -12.04
C SER A 549 -31.30 6.84 -13.00
N SER A 550 -32.58 7.17 -13.24
CA SER A 550 -33.44 6.43 -14.18
C SER A 550 -33.05 6.70 -15.64
N LEU A 551 -32.95 5.63 -16.43
CA LEU A 551 -32.64 5.61 -17.85
C LEU A 551 -33.96 5.57 -18.65
N THR A 552 -34.04 6.36 -19.71
CA THR A 552 -35.23 6.46 -20.56
C THR A 552 -35.19 5.43 -21.70
N LYS A 553 -36.35 5.11 -22.30
CA LYS A 553 -36.40 4.27 -23.51
C LYS A 553 -35.47 4.76 -24.62
N THR A 554 -35.35 6.08 -24.79
CA THR A 554 -34.45 6.71 -25.77
C THR A 554 -32.97 6.35 -25.55
N TYR A 555 -32.55 6.13 -24.31
CA TYR A 555 -31.20 5.67 -24.00
C TYR A 555 -30.96 4.25 -24.51
N PHE A 556 -31.90 3.33 -24.28
CA PHE A 556 -31.82 1.95 -24.78
C PHE A 556 -31.96 1.87 -26.30
N ASP A 557 -32.79 2.70 -26.92
CA ASP A 557 -32.89 2.81 -28.38
C ASP A 557 -31.53 3.20 -28.99
N ALA A 558 -30.80 4.15 -28.38
CA ALA A 558 -29.46 4.55 -28.82
C ALA A 558 -28.40 3.45 -28.61
N LEU A 559 -28.50 2.67 -27.52
CA LEU A 559 -27.61 1.55 -27.24
C LEU A 559 -27.80 0.41 -28.25
N VAL A 560 -29.06 0.05 -28.53
CA VAL A 560 -29.41 -0.94 -29.57
C VAL A 560 -28.97 -0.44 -30.94
N ASP A 561 -29.11 0.86 -31.23
CA ASP A 561 -28.66 1.44 -32.50
C ASP A 561 -27.14 1.38 -32.70
N ALA A 562 -26.35 1.50 -31.64
CA ALA A 562 -24.89 1.37 -31.68
C ALA A 562 -24.42 -0.09 -31.88
N HIS A 563 -25.26 -1.07 -31.54
CA HIS A 563 -24.93 -2.50 -31.52
C HIS A 563 -25.99 -3.35 -32.23
N ARG A 564 -26.62 -2.84 -33.30
CA ARG A 564 -27.82 -3.41 -33.97
C ARG A 564 -27.69 -4.86 -34.43
N THR A 565 -26.48 -5.36 -34.60
CA THR A 565 -26.21 -6.74 -35.00
C THR A 565 -26.27 -7.74 -33.83
N GLU A 566 -26.31 -7.24 -32.59
CA GLU A 566 -26.05 -8.03 -31.37
C GLU A 566 -27.11 -7.85 -30.27
N LEU A 567 -27.83 -6.71 -30.21
CA LEU A 567 -28.81 -6.39 -29.14
C LEU A 567 -30.24 -6.14 -29.66
N SER A 568 -31.25 -6.44 -28.83
CA SER A 568 -32.69 -6.23 -29.08
C SER A 568 -33.42 -5.72 -27.83
N LEU A 569 -34.35 -4.75 -27.99
CA LEU A 569 -35.09 -4.13 -26.88
C LEU A 569 -35.86 -5.13 -26.00
N ALA A 570 -36.34 -6.23 -26.59
CA ALA A 570 -37.09 -7.26 -25.87
C ALA A 570 -36.23 -7.99 -24.81
N GLN A 571 -34.89 -7.97 -24.96
CA GLN A 571 -33.97 -8.57 -23.99
C GLN A 571 -33.98 -7.82 -22.65
N PHE A 572 -34.22 -6.51 -22.67
CA PHE A 572 -34.26 -5.64 -21.48
C PHE A 572 -35.63 -5.63 -20.78
N GLY A 573 -36.61 -6.43 -21.23
CA GLY A 573 -37.98 -6.39 -20.69
C GLY A 573 -38.72 -5.08 -20.94
N VAL A 574 -38.19 -4.23 -21.83
CA VAL A 574 -38.82 -3.00 -22.32
C VAL A 574 -39.73 -3.38 -23.49
N TYR A 575 -41.03 -3.41 -23.24
CA TYR A 575 -42.05 -3.73 -24.25
C TYR A 575 -42.69 -2.47 -24.85
#